data_AF-A0A2H3EEZ1-F1
#
_entry.id   AF-A0A2H3EEZ1-F1
#
_cell.length_a   1.000
_cell.length_b   1.000
_cell.length_c   1.000
_cell.angle_alpha   90.00
_cell.angle_beta   90.00
_cell.angle_gamma   90.00
#
_symmetry.space_group_name_H-M   'P 1'
#
loop_
_entity.id
_entity.type
_entity.pdbx_description
1 polymer ?
#
loop_
_entity_poly.entity_id
_entity_poly.type
_entity_poly.pdbx_seq_one_letter_code
_entity_poly.pdbx_strand_id
1 'polypeptide(L)'
;MCSADVDHQTDDEVLNLYYSVPKKDWTTSGCPPRLTPDVVAKWVPRLLTGWPSEALAQDLIRNHTNIPVPPIWRVLNLNPDASIIVMDYIPGITLVEAWPTMGLWQKIRTAITLRSYVRQLRSIAHPRSQIPGPVLEGEEPGVCYVSRIFGPVRPTKGPFATSQELIRLFNNGMDQAALAQLCVHKEPLLDDGTLVYSHVDFAM
;
A
#
# COMPACT_ATOMS: atom_id res chain seq x y z
N MET A 1 7.77 24.14 -9.78
CA MET A 1 7.13 23.41 -10.88
C MET A 1 8.24 22.99 -11.84
N CYS A 2 8.80 21.80 -11.64
CA CYS A 2 9.62 21.16 -12.66
C CYS A 2 8.65 20.28 -13.46
N SER A 3 8.53 20.55 -14.74
CA SER A 3 7.79 19.70 -15.68
C SER A 3 8.50 18.35 -15.70
N ALA A 4 7.85 17.30 -15.23
CA ALA A 4 8.40 15.96 -15.36
C ALA A 4 8.43 15.62 -16.86
N ASP A 5 9.61 15.34 -17.41
CA ASP A 5 9.86 15.03 -18.84
C ASP A 5 8.92 13.92 -19.40
N VAL A 6 8.33 13.13 -18.50
CA VAL A 6 7.40 12.04 -18.77
C VAL A 6 6.00 12.53 -19.16
N ASP A 7 5.60 13.75 -18.82
CA ASP A 7 4.24 14.27 -19.11
C ASP A 7 3.98 14.51 -20.60
N HIS A 8 5.03 14.74 -21.38
CA HIS A 8 4.92 14.91 -22.84
C HIS A 8 5.10 13.61 -23.62
N GLN A 9 5.52 12.54 -22.95
CA GLN A 9 5.72 11.22 -23.56
C GLN A 9 4.38 10.52 -23.75
N THR A 10 4.28 9.69 -24.78
CA THR A 10 3.20 8.71 -24.99
C THR A 10 3.36 7.53 -24.02
N ASP A 11 2.27 6.81 -23.77
CA ASP A 11 2.31 5.65 -22.86
C ASP A 11 3.32 4.58 -23.31
N ASP A 12 3.46 4.36 -24.62
CA ASP A 12 4.44 3.44 -25.19
C ASP A 12 5.89 3.90 -24.94
N GLU A 13 6.17 5.19 -25.02
CA GLU A 13 7.49 5.75 -24.71
C GLU A 13 7.84 5.56 -23.23
N VAL A 14 6.88 5.79 -22.32
CA VAL A 14 7.06 5.59 -20.88
C VAL A 14 7.30 4.10 -20.56
N LEU A 15 6.56 3.20 -21.23
CA LEU A 15 6.74 1.76 -21.09
C LEU A 15 8.11 1.31 -21.62
N ASN A 16 8.54 1.80 -22.78
CA ASN A 16 9.87 1.53 -23.33
C ASN A 16 10.98 2.00 -22.38
N LEU A 17 10.82 3.20 -21.80
CA LEU A 17 11.74 3.72 -20.78
C LEU A 17 11.77 2.79 -19.56
N TYR A 18 10.61 2.40 -19.03
CA TYR A 18 10.51 1.44 -17.92
C TYR A 18 11.23 0.12 -18.20
N TYR A 19 11.07 -0.44 -19.40
CA TYR A 19 11.76 -1.68 -19.80
C TYR A 19 13.27 -1.50 -20.01
N SER A 20 13.70 -0.29 -20.37
CA SER A 20 15.13 0.03 -20.55
C SER A 20 15.88 0.20 -19.23
N VAL A 21 15.19 0.55 -18.14
CA VAL A 21 15.80 0.67 -16.82
C VAL A 21 16.25 -0.72 -16.35
N PRO A 22 17.54 -0.92 -16.03
CA PRO A 22 18.00 -2.18 -15.51
C PRO A 22 17.20 -2.55 -14.28
N LYS A 23 16.53 -3.71 -14.34
CA LYS A 23 15.86 -4.31 -13.19
C LYS A 23 16.92 -4.74 -12.17
N LYS A 24 17.47 -3.80 -11.41
CA LYS A 24 18.00 -4.16 -10.09
C LYS A 24 16.83 -4.78 -9.34
N ASP A 25 17.06 -5.88 -8.63
CA ASP A 25 16.04 -6.51 -7.81
C ASP A 25 15.53 -5.48 -6.79
N TRP A 26 14.44 -4.79 -7.15
CA TRP A 26 13.79 -3.78 -6.31
C TRP A 26 13.18 -4.43 -5.07
N THR A 27 12.96 -5.73 -5.12
CA THR A 27 12.68 -6.60 -3.97
C THR A 27 13.79 -6.56 -2.92
N THR A 28 15.02 -6.22 -3.32
CA THR A 28 16.20 -6.14 -2.44
C THR A 28 16.59 -4.69 -2.14
N SER A 29 16.36 -3.75 -3.06
CA SER A 29 16.68 -2.32 -2.83
C SER A 29 15.54 -1.51 -2.17
N GLY A 30 14.31 -2.03 -2.16
CA GLY A 30 13.14 -1.34 -1.60
C GLY A 30 12.71 -0.08 -2.37
N CYS A 31 13.35 0.25 -3.49
CA CYS A 31 13.07 1.45 -4.27
C CYS A 31 12.55 1.07 -5.68
N PRO A 32 11.40 1.63 -6.12
CA PRO A 32 10.93 1.46 -7.49
C PRO A 32 11.96 1.99 -8.51
N PRO A 33 12.01 1.43 -9.74
CA PRO A 33 12.87 1.95 -10.80
C PRO A 33 12.58 3.42 -11.09
N ARG A 34 13.65 4.21 -11.22
CA ARG A 34 13.58 5.62 -11.61
C ARG A 34 13.57 5.73 -13.13
N LEU A 35 12.54 6.38 -13.67
CA LEU A 35 12.45 6.70 -15.09
C LEU A 35 13.28 7.95 -15.41
N THR A 36 13.20 8.94 -14.52
CA THR A 36 14.00 10.17 -14.52
C THR A 36 14.48 10.44 -13.08
N PRO A 37 15.32 11.46 -12.80
CA PRO A 37 15.76 11.75 -11.44
C PRO A 37 14.62 11.94 -10.43
N ASP A 38 13.49 12.49 -10.90
CA ASP A 38 12.34 12.91 -10.09
C ASP A 38 11.09 12.03 -10.30
N VAL A 39 11.14 11.01 -11.17
CA VAL A 39 9.98 10.15 -11.48
C VAL A 39 10.33 8.68 -11.33
N VAL A 40 9.44 7.94 -10.68
CA VAL A 40 9.54 6.49 -10.52
C VAL A 40 8.35 5.76 -11.12
N ALA A 41 8.56 4.49 -11.48
CA ALA A 41 7.51 3.59 -11.91
C ALA A 41 7.44 2.40 -10.95
N LYS A 42 6.32 2.28 -10.23
CA LYS A 42 6.08 1.16 -9.30
C LYS A 42 5.23 0.09 -9.95
N TRP A 43 5.73 -1.13 -9.98
CA TRP A 43 4.94 -2.30 -10.39
C TRP A 43 3.88 -2.60 -9.33
N VAL A 44 2.65 -2.81 -9.78
CA VAL A 44 1.53 -3.18 -8.91
C VAL A 44 0.70 -4.31 -9.53
N PRO A 45 0.24 -5.28 -8.71
CA PRO A 45 -0.72 -6.26 -9.16
C PRO A 45 -2.05 -5.56 -9.49
N ARG A 46 -2.71 -6.01 -10.56
CA ARG A 46 -3.96 -5.44 -11.04
C ARG A 46 -4.98 -6.53 -11.34
N LEU A 47 -6.25 -6.20 -11.11
CA LEU A 47 -7.41 -6.96 -11.62
C LEU A 47 -7.59 -6.71 -13.12
N LEU A 48 -8.11 -7.69 -13.86
CA LEU A 48 -8.37 -7.60 -15.30
C LEU A 48 -9.07 -6.30 -15.75
N THR A 49 -9.85 -5.65 -14.88
CA THR A 49 -10.52 -4.38 -15.11
C THR A 49 -10.34 -3.39 -13.94
N GLY A 50 -10.45 -2.08 -14.22
CA GLY A 50 -10.40 -1.00 -13.20
C GLY A 50 -8.98 -0.50 -12.87
N TRP A 51 -8.86 0.50 -12.00
CA TRP A 51 -7.57 0.98 -11.51
C TRP A 51 -6.93 0.02 -10.48
N PRO A 52 -5.60 -0.07 -10.39
CA PRO A 52 -4.93 -0.81 -9.33
C PRO A 52 -5.37 -0.31 -7.95
N SER A 53 -5.58 -1.23 -7.02
CA SER A 53 -6.03 -0.89 -5.66
C SER A 53 -5.10 0.06 -4.93
N GLU A 54 -3.79 -0.04 -5.19
CA GLU A 54 -2.79 0.88 -4.64
C GLU A 54 -2.98 2.32 -5.17
N ALA A 55 -3.29 2.48 -6.46
CA ALA A 55 -3.53 3.80 -7.05
C ALA A 55 -4.80 4.44 -6.45
N LEU A 56 -5.87 3.66 -6.32
CA LEU A 56 -7.13 4.10 -5.70
C LEU A 56 -6.94 4.43 -4.21
N ALA A 57 -6.19 3.61 -3.48
CA ALA A 57 -5.81 3.86 -2.09
C ALA A 57 -5.04 5.17 -1.93
N GLN A 58 -4.06 5.42 -2.79
CA GLN A 58 -3.25 6.63 -2.75
C GLN A 58 -4.08 7.87 -3.09
N ASP A 59 -4.96 7.80 -4.10
CA ASP A 59 -5.89 8.89 -4.43
C ASP A 59 -6.86 9.17 -3.28
N LEU A 60 -7.42 8.13 -2.65
CA LEU A 60 -8.26 8.25 -1.47
C LEU A 60 -7.55 8.99 -0.33
N ILE A 61 -6.32 8.60 0.01
CA ILE A 61 -5.51 9.25 1.05
C ILE A 61 -5.23 10.70 0.68
N ARG A 62 -4.83 10.97 -0.57
CA ARG A 62 -4.49 12.31 -1.06
C ARG A 62 -5.67 13.27 -0.97
N ASN A 63 -6.87 12.79 -1.25
CA ASN A 63 -8.08 13.61 -1.30
C ASN A 63 -8.74 13.81 0.08
N HIS A 64 -8.46 12.93 1.07
CA HIS A 64 -9.13 12.96 2.38
C HIS A 64 -8.21 13.27 3.56
N THR A 65 -6.90 13.41 3.34
CA THR A 65 -5.94 13.64 4.41
C THR A 65 -4.88 14.68 4.02
N ASN A 66 -4.12 15.15 5.01
CA ASN A 66 -2.93 15.98 4.80
C ASN A 66 -1.64 15.14 4.81
N ILE A 67 -1.75 13.82 4.62
CA ILE A 67 -0.59 12.92 4.56
C ILE A 67 0.09 13.17 3.21
N PRO A 68 1.40 13.49 3.19
CA PRO A 68 2.12 13.62 1.94
C PRO A 68 2.26 12.24 1.29
N VAL A 69 1.55 12.05 0.18
CA VAL A 69 1.69 10.89 -0.70
C VAL A 69 2.15 11.38 -2.07
N PRO A 70 2.96 10.59 -2.81
CA PRO A 70 3.45 11.03 -4.10
C PRO A 70 2.27 11.22 -5.07
N PRO A 71 2.21 12.33 -5.83
CA PRO A 71 1.23 12.47 -6.91
C PRO A 71 1.37 11.32 -7.92
N ILE A 72 0.23 10.73 -8.29
CA ILE A 72 0.16 9.79 -9.40
C ILE A 72 0.03 10.61 -10.68
N TRP A 73 0.97 10.42 -11.60
CA TRP A 73 0.90 11.03 -12.93
C TRP A 73 0.09 10.15 -13.87
N ARG A 74 0.41 8.85 -13.91
CA ARG A 74 -0.17 7.90 -14.86
C ARG A 74 -0.24 6.50 -14.27
N VAL A 75 -1.20 5.74 -14.75
CA VAL A 75 -1.30 4.29 -14.52
C VAL A 75 -1.29 3.61 -15.88
N LEU A 76 -0.25 2.82 -16.15
CA LEU A 76 -0.06 2.16 -17.43
C LEU A 76 -0.19 0.65 -17.27
N ASN A 77 -0.88 0.01 -18.22
CA ASN A 77 -1.08 -1.43 -18.21
C ASN A 77 0.14 -2.12 -18.82
N LEU A 78 0.74 -3.05 -18.08
CA LEU A 78 1.81 -3.89 -18.60
C LEU A 78 1.25 -5.12 -19.30
N ASN A 79 0.30 -5.78 -18.64
CA ASN A 79 -0.35 -7.00 -19.07
C ASN A 79 -1.69 -7.14 -18.31
N PRO A 80 -2.48 -8.20 -18.56
CA PRO A 80 -3.79 -8.37 -17.91
C PRO A 80 -3.76 -8.40 -16.37
N ASP A 81 -2.63 -8.77 -15.76
CA ASP A 81 -2.51 -9.00 -14.32
C ASP A 81 -1.67 -7.92 -13.60
N ALA A 82 -1.13 -6.95 -14.34
CA ALA A 82 -0.20 -5.98 -13.78
C ALA A 82 -0.22 -4.61 -14.48
N SER A 83 0.03 -3.58 -13.66
CA SER A 83 0.24 -2.21 -14.11
C SER A 83 1.50 -1.62 -13.50
N ILE A 84 1.93 -0.48 -14.05
CA ILE A 84 2.84 0.42 -13.36
C ILE A 84 2.11 1.70 -12.96
N ILE A 85 2.41 2.19 -11.76
CA ILE A 85 2.02 3.52 -11.31
C ILE A 85 3.23 4.43 -11.47
N VAL A 86 3.11 5.43 -12.32
CA VAL A 86 4.13 6.47 -12.54
C VAL A 86 3.84 7.61 -11.58
N MET A 87 4.80 7.93 -10.71
CA MET A 87 4.62 8.86 -9.61
C MET A 87 5.91 9.63 -9.32
N ASP A 88 5.79 10.74 -8.59
CA ASP A 88 6.97 11.50 -8.14
C ASP A 88 7.89 10.64 -7.25
N TYR A 89 9.19 10.78 -7.48
CA TYR A 89 10.20 10.32 -6.55
C TYR A 89 10.22 11.25 -5.33
N ILE A 90 10.07 10.69 -4.13
CA ILE A 90 10.23 11.44 -2.89
C ILE A 90 11.70 11.31 -2.44
N PRO A 91 12.49 12.40 -2.49
CA PRO A 91 13.87 12.37 -2.02
C PRO A 91 13.93 12.22 -0.50
N GLY A 92 14.78 11.32 -0.02
CA GLY A 92 14.98 11.14 1.41
C GLY A 92 15.62 9.79 1.74
N ILE A 93 15.78 9.58 3.04
CA ILE A 93 16.15 8.30 3.64
C ILE A 93 14.94 7.73 4.38
N THR A 94 14.91 6.42 4.56
CA THR A 94 13.82 5.77 5.28
C THR A 94 13.83 6.15 6.75
N LEU A 95 12.68 6.01 7.42
CA LEU A 95 12.62 6.24 8.86
C LEU A 95 13.55 5.30 9.64
N VAL A 96 13.72 4.06 9.17
CA VAL A 96 14.62 3.07 9.78
C VAL A 96 16.07 3.56 9.77
N GLU A 97 16.53 4.13 8.67
CA GLU A 97 17.88 4.69 8.54
C GLU A 97 18.04 5.98 9.34
N ALA A 98 17.02 6.83 9.35
CA ALA A 98 17.08 8.11 10.04
C ALA A 98 16.98 7.98 11.58
N TRP A 99 16.18 7.02 12.08
CA TRP A 99 15.83 6.92 13.50
C TRP A 99 17.02 6.88 14.46
N PRO A 100 18.12 6.14 14.21
CA PRO A 100 19.28 6.10 15.11
C PRO A 100 20.00 7.45 15.23
N THR A 101 19.96 8.28 14.18
CA THR A 101 20.64 9.58 14.14
C THR A 101 19.78 10.73 14.65
N MET A 102 18.48 10.52 14.84
CA MET A 102 17.57 11.53 15.37
C MET A 102 17.76 11.78 16.86
N GLY A 103 17.81 13.07 17.25
CA GLY A 103 17.73 13.49 18.65
C GLY A 103 16.35 13.24 19.28
N LEU A 104 16.25 13.34 20.60
CA LEU A 104 15.01 13.05 21.34
C LEU A 104 13.81 13.87 20.84
N TRP A 105 14.00 15.17 20.64
CA TRP A 105 12.94 16.05 20.14
C TRP A 105 12.47 15.72 18.72
N GLN A 106 13.39 15.31 17.84
CA GLN A 106 13.05 14.85 16.49
C GLN A 106 12.22 13.56 16.54
N LYS A 107 12.62 12.59 17.37
CA LYS A 107 11.85 11.36 17.59
C LYS A 107 10.45 11.63 18.11
N ILE A 108 10.31 12.52 19.11
CA ILE A 108 9.01 12.92 19.66
C ILE A 108 8.15 13.55 18.56
N ARG A 109 8.71 14.50 17.79
CA ARG A 109 7.98 15.15 16.69
C ARG A 109 7.54 14.14 15.64
N THR A 110 8.42 13.22 15.23
CA THR A 110 8.10 12.16 14.27
C THR A 110 6.99 11.25 14.80
N ALA A 111 7.06 10.83 16.07
CA ALA A 111 6.02 10.00 16.67
C ALA A 111 4.65 10.71 16.73
N ILE A 112 4.64 12.01 17.05
CA ILE A 112 3.41 12.83 17.02
C ILE A 112 2.86 12.93 15.59
N THR A 113 3.71 13.15 14.58
CA THR A 113 3.31 13.20 13.17
C THR A 113 2.71 11.86 12.73
N LEU A 114 3.39 10.73 13.00
CA LEU A 114 2.89 9.40 12.66
C LEU A 114 1.54 9.09 13.35
N ARG A 115 1.41 9.46 14.63
CA ARG A 115 0.14 9.35 15.35
C ARG A 115 -0.97 10.18 14.67
N SER A 116 -0.65 11.39 14.22
CA SER A 116 -1.60 12.23 13.47
C SER A 116 -2.03 11.56 12.16
N TYR A 117 -1.08 10.99 11.41
CA TYR A 117 -1.37 10.28 10.16
C TYR A 117 -2.29 9.07 10.40
N VAL A 118 -2.00 8.23 11.40
CA VAL A 118 -2.88 7.10 11.76
C VAL A 118 -4.29 7.57 12.11
N ARG A 119 -4.44 8.68 12.84
CA ARG A 119 -5.76 9.24 13.16
C ARG A 119 -6.50 9.72 11.90
N GLN A 120 -5.79 10.35 10.97
CA GLN A 120 -6.37 10.80 9.71
C GLN A 120 -6.86 9.61 8.87
N LEU A 121 -6.04 8.56 8.71
CA LEU A 121 -6.43 7.34 8.01
C LEU A 121 -7.68 6.69 8.64
N ARG A 122 -7.74 6.61 9.97
CA ARG A 122 -8.91 6.07 10.69
C ARG A 122 -10.16 6.94 10.60
N SER A 123 -10.01 8.23 10.29
CA SER A 123 -11.14 9.16 10.14
C SER A 123 -11.74 9.18 8.73
N ILE A 124 -11.16 8.44 7.77
CA ILE A 124 -11.70 8.38 6.40
C ILE A 124 -13.08 7.71 6.44
N ALA A 125 -14.12 8.52 6.29
CA ALA A 125 -15.52 8.11 6.19
C ALA A 125 -15.90 7.82 4.73
N HIS A 126 -15.29 6.78 4.15
CA HIS A 126 -15.62 6.31 2.82
C HIS A 126 -16.68 5.20 2.90
N PRO A 127 -17.64 5.06 1.95
CA PRO A 127 -18.61 3.95 1.97
C PRO A 127 -17.94 2.58 2.06
N ARG A 128 -16.78 2.43 1.40
CA ARG A 128 -15.95 1.22 1.49
C ARG A 128 -15.25 1.01 2.83
N SER A 129 -15.25 1.97 3.76
CA SER A 129 -14.69 1.76 5.10
C SER A 129 -15.41 0.66 5.87
N GLN A 130 -16.61 0.23 5.44
CA GLN A 130 -17.36 -0.90 6.02
C GLN A 130 -17.18 -2.22 5.26
N ILE A 131 -16.48 -2.22 4.11
CA ILE A 131 -16.28 -3.38 3.26
C ILE A 131 -14.83 -3.84 3.39
N PRO A 132 -14.56 -5.03 3.96
CA PRO A 132 -13.19 -5.50 4.11
C PRO A 132 -12.52 -5.81 2.77
N GLY A 133 -11.22 -5.54 2.72
CA GLY A 133 -10.38 -5.84 1.56
C GLY A 133 -9.77 -4.58 0.91
N PRO A 134 -9.24 -4.70 -0.32
CA PRO A 134 -8.59 -3.59 -0.99
C PRO A 134 -9.59 -2.49 -1.39
N VAL A 135 -9.06 -1.28 -1.57
CA VAL A 135 -9.81 -0.21 -2.24
C VAL A 135 -10.01 -0.60 -3.69
N LEU A 136 -11.25 -0.60 -4.15
CA LEU A 136 -11.67 -0.94 -5.52
C LEU A 136 -12.75 0.04 -5.97
N GLU A 137 -12.98 0.11 -7.28
CA GLU A 137 -14.15 0.76 -7.84
C GLU A 137 -15.43 -0.01 -7.45
N GLY A 138 -16.49 0.72 -7.08
CA GLY A 138 -17.76 0.13 -6.65
C GLY A 138 -17.84 -0.22 -5.16
N GLU A 139 -18.90 -0.94 -4.78
CA GLU A 139 -19.22 -1.29 -3.38
C GLU A 139 -19.08 -2.79 -3.10
N GLU A 140 -18.55 -3.57 -4.05
CA GLU A 140 -18.38 -5.00 -3.85
C GLU A 140 -17.11 -5.33 -3.05
N PRO A 141 -17.17 -6.38 -2.21
CA PRO A 141 -16.01 -6.98 -1.56
C PRO A 141 -14.89 -7.39 -2.54
N GLY A 142 -13.66 -7.01 -2.22
CA GLY A 142 -12.49 -7.24 -3.07
C GLY A 142 -11.63 -8.43 -2.67
N VAL A 143 -11.00 -9.07 -3.65
CA VAL A 143 -9.95 -10.08 -3.43
C VAL A 143 -8.60 -9.40 -3.25
N CYS A 144 -7.86 -9.75 -2.20
CA CYS A 144 -6.46 -9.38 -2.03
C CYS A 144 -5.56 -10.35 -2.82
N TYR A 145 -4.78 -9.84 -3.77
CA TYR A 145 -3.82 -10.62 -4.55
C TYR A 145 -2.44 -10.66 -3.87
N VAL A 146 -1.74 -11.78 -4.01
CA VAL A 146 -0.35 -11.96 -3.52
C VAL A 146 -0.20 -11.59 -2.04
N SER A 147 -1.22 -11.90 -1.24
CA SER A 147 -1.28 -11.47 0.15
C SER A 147 -0.27 -12.22 1.01
N ARG A 148 0.56 -11.45 1.75
CA ARG A 148 1.48 -11.94 2.79
C ARG A 148 0.91 -11.90 4.20
N ILE A 149 -0.35 -11.51 4.35
CA ILE A 149 -1.04 -11.48 5.64
C ILE A 149 -1.02 -12.89 6.24
N PHE A 150 -0.26 -13.14 7.32
CA PHE A 150 -0.09 -14.42 8.03
C PHE A 150 0.32 -15.63 7.16
N GLY A 151 1.62 -15.96 7.19
CA GLY A 151 2.18 -17.18 6.57
C GLY A 151 2.77 -16.97 5.18
N PRO A 152 2.96 -18.04 4.38
CA PRO A 152 3.50 -17.94 3.03
C PRO A 152 2.55 -17.16 2.11
N VAL A 153 3.12 -16.57 1.04
CA VAL A 153 2.37 -15.84 0.01
C VAL A 153 1.24 -16.73 -0.52
N ARG A 154 0.00 -16.24 -0.44
CA ARG A 154 -1.13 -16.88 -1.10
C ARG A 154 -1.50 -16.11 -2.37
N PRO A 155 -1.89 -16.80 -3.47
CA PRO A 155 -2.29 -16.14 -4.71
C PRO A 155 -3.43 -15.14 -4.47
N THR A 156 -4.41 -15.53 -3.66
CA THR A 156 -5.59 -14.72 -3.33
C THR A 156 -6.02 -14.91 -1.86
N LYS A 157 -6.66 -13.88 -1.29
CA LYS A 157 -7.44 -13.94 -0.04
C LYS A 157 -8.70 -13.10 -0.17
N GLY A 158 -9.79 -13.54 0.45
CA GLY A 158 -11.11 -12.93 0.26
C GLY A 158 -11.78 -13.40 -1.05
N PRO A 159 -12.84 -12.72 -1.51
CA PRO A 159 -13.39 -11.52 -0.89
C PRO A 159 -14.02 -11.82 0.48
N PHE A 160 -14.12 -10.81 1.34
CA PHE A 160 -14.79 -10.94 2.63
C PHE A 160 -16.05 -10.08 2.62
N ALA A 161 -17.21 -10.73 2.74
CA ALA A 161 -18.49 -10.00 2.71
C ALA A 161 -18.72 -9.19 3.99
N THR A 162 -18.09 -9.58 5.11
CA THR A 162 -18.26 -8.95 6.42
C THR A 162 -16.95 -8.83 7.20
N SER A 163 -16.90 -7.90 8.16
CA SER A 163 -15.79 -7.79 9.13
C SER A 163 -15.54 -9.11 9.86
N GLN A 164 -16.62 -9.81 10.23
CA GLN A 164 -16.56 -11.09 10.93
C GLN A 164 -15.81 -12.17 10.14
N GLU A 165 -16.00 -12.24 8.82
CA GLU A 165 -15.27 -13.21 7.97
C GLU A 165 -13.76 -12.90 7.94
N LEU A 166 -13.40 -11.62 7.84
CA LEU A 166 -12.01 -11.19 7.89
C LEU A 166 -11.38 -11.49 9.26
N ILE A 167 -12.09 -11.22 10.36
CA ILE A 167 -11.63 -11.48 11.73
C ILE A 167 -11.46 -12.98 11.98
N ARG A 168 -12.38 -13.82 11.49
CA ARG A 168 -12.24 -15.28 11.57
C ARG A 168 -10.97 -15.77 10.86
N LEU A 169 -10.64 -15.19 9.70
CA LEU A 169 -9.39 -15.50 9.01
C LEU A 169 -8.18 -15.13 9.87
N PHE A 170 -8.18 -13.94 10.48
CA PHE A 170 -7.08 -13.49 11.34
C PHE A 170 -6.92 -14.35 12.59
N ASN A 171 -8.01 -14.64 13.30
CA ASN A 171 -7.98 -15.49 14.49
C ASN A 171 -7.49 -16.90 14.17
N ASN A 172 -7.95 -17.51 13.07
CA ASN A 172 -7.43 -18.81 12.63
C ASN A 172 -5.91 -18.73 12.34
N GLY A 173 -5.43 -17.68 11.66
CA GLY A 173 -4.00 -17.49 11.44
C GLY A 173 -3.20 -17.39 12.73
N MET A 174 -3.71 -16.66 13.72
CA MET A 174 -3.11 -16.53 15.05
C MET A 174 -3.11 -17.84 15.83
N ASP A 175 -4.21 -18.61 15.79
CA ASP A 175 -4.32 -19.94 16.39
C ASP A 175 -3.29 -20.90 15.80
N GLN A 176 -3.14 -20.93 14.47
CA GLN A 176 -2.13 -21.76 13.81
C GLN A 176 -0.70 -21.34 14.17
N ALA A 177 -0.43 -20.04 14.24
CA ALA A 177 0.89 -19.53 14.65
C ALA A 177 1.21 -19.86 16.12
N ALA A 178 0.20 -19.84 16.99
CA ALA A 178 0.32 -20.23 18.40
C ALA A 178 0.58 -21.74 18.55
N LEU A 179 -0.15 -22.58 17.81
CA LEU A 179 0.10 -24.02 17.74
C LEU A 179 1.52 -24.34 17.25
N ALA A 180 2.04 -23.54 16.31
CA ALA A 180 3.40 -23.64 15.81
C ALA A 180 4.46 -22.96 16.71
N GLN A 181 4.07 -22.44 17.88
CA GLN A 181 4.94 -21.73 18.83
C GLN A 181 5.67 -20.50 18.24
N LEU A 182 5.09 -19.88 17.21
CA LEU A 182 5.65 -18.69 16.55
C LEU A 182 5.22 -17.37 17.21
N CYS A 183 4.15 -17.39 18.01
CA CYS A 183 3.67 -16.23 18.76
C CYS A 183 3.01 -16.63 20.08
N VAL A 184 2.95 -15.69 21.03
CA VAL A 184 2.16 -15.85 22.26
C VAL A 184 0.75 -15.30 21.99
N HIS A 185 -0.24 -16.20 21.92
CA HIS A 185 -1.62 -15.83 21.64
C HIS A 185 -2.21 -15.01 22.81
N LYS A 186 -2.71 -13.81 22.53
CA LYS A 186 -3.39 -12.93 23.49
C LYS A 186 -4.83 -12.72 23.05
N GLU A 187 -5.68 -13.67 23.40
CA GLU A 187 -7.14 -13.66 23.14
C GLU A 187 -7.53 -13.49 21.65
N PRO A 188 -8.75 -13.91 21.24
CA PRO A 188 -9.20 -13.68 19.86
C PRO A 188 -9.36 -12.18 19.60
N LEU A 189 -9.05 -11.73 18.38
CA LEU A 189 -9.47 -10.42 17.89
C LEU A 189 -11.00 -10.36 17.95
N LEU A 190 -11.50 -9.35 18.67
CA LEU A 190 -12.93 -9.07 18.78
C LEU A 190 -13.39 -8.26 17.58
N ASP A 191 -14.63 -8.50 17.15
CA ASP A 191 -15.31 -7.66 16.17
C ASP A 191 -16.01 -6.52 16.91
N ASP A 192 -15.43 -5.32 16.88
CA ASP A 192 -16.08 -4.10 17.34
C ASP A 192 -16.88 -3.40 16.23
N GLY A 193 -17.01 -4.06 15.06
CA GLY A 193 -17.70 -3.54 13.88
C GLY A 193 -16.96 -2.40 13.18
N THR A 194 -15.77 -2.01 13.64
CA THR A 194 -15.06 -0.85 13.09
C THR A 194 -13.89 -1.30 12.23
N LEU A 195 -14.15 -1.42 10.93
CA LEU A 195 -13.07 -1.52 9.95
C LEU A 195 -12.41 -0.15 9.77
N VAL A 196 -11.08 -0.13 9.89
CA VAL A 196 -10.28 1.07 9.68
C VAL A 196 -9.37 0.89 8.48
N TYR A 197 -9.23 1.96 7.71
CA TYR A 197 -8.25 1.98 6.64
C TYR A 197 -6.84 1.93 7.24
N SER A 198 -6.06 0.91 6.85
CA SER A 198 -4.65 0.79 7.20
C SER A 198 -3.83 0.43 5.97
N HIS A 199 -2.71 1.13 5.75
CA HIS A 199 -1.69 0.65 4.83
C HIS A 199 -0.92 -0.49 5.52
N VAL A 200 -0.69 -1.60 4.81
CA VAL A 200 -0.10 -2.83 5.38
C VAL A 200 1.31 -2.57 5.96
N ASP A 201 2.00 -1.52 5.51
CA ASP A 201 3.31 -1.11 6.04
C ASP A 201 3.27 -0.51 7.46
N PHE A 202 2.08 -0.17 7.99
CA PHE A 202 1.88 0.23 9.39
C PHE A 202 1.39 -0.90 10.29
N ALA A 203 1.06 -2.06 9.71
CA ALA A 203 0.72 -3.26 10.46
C ALA A 203 2.04 -3.97 10.87
N MET A 204 2.68 -3.41 11.90
CA MET A 204 3.83 -4.01 12.58
C MET A 204 3.36 -5.08 13.56
#